data_AF-A0A353GJM4-F1
#
_entry.id   AF-A0A353GJM4-F1
#
_cell.length_a   1.000
_cell.length_b   1.000
_cell.length_c   1.000
_cell.angle_alpha   90.00
_cell.angle_beta   90.00
_cell.angle_gamma   90.00
#
_symmetry.space_group_name_H-M   'P 1'
#
loop_
_entity.id
_entity.type
_entity.pdbx_description
1 polymer ?
#
loop_
_entity_poly.entity_id
_entity_poly.type
_entity_poly.pdbx_seq_one_letter_code
_entity_poly.pdbx_strand_id
1 'polypeptide(L)'
;MNQEQTEFLYDKAMQVYGIKAQLHQLAEECIELADEAMHTAKGTIGKENPVTAAQLFQEIVDVRIMCEQIERYFGEGENGYMKDMMQNFRLDKLERLKFRLEKIEPLMKRLEKP
;
A
#
# COMPACT_ATOMS: atom_id res chain seq x y z
N MET A 1 -16.32 11.44 -4.41
CA MET A 1 -16.49 11.52 -2.95
C MET A 1 -15.54 12.57 -2.43
N ASN A 2 -15.98 13.45 -1.54
CA ASN A 2 -15.08 14.41 -0.90
C ASN A 2 -14.43 13.76 0.35
N GLN A 3 -13.44 14.44 0.94
CA GLN A 3 -12.70 13.90 2.08
C GLN A 3 -13.60 13.62 3.28
N GLU A 4 -14.52 14.52 3.61
CA GLU A 4 -15.46 14.36 4.73
C GLU A 4 -16.37 13.13 4.57
N GLN A 5 -16.83 12.86 3.35
CA GLN A 5 -17.62 11.66 3.05
C GLN A 5 -16.78 10.38 3.18
N THR A 6 -15.52 10.40 2.75
CA THR A 6 -14.61 9.26 2.92
C THR A 6 -14.39 8.95 4.40
N GLU A 7 -14.06 9.98 5.17
CA GLU A 7 -13.81 9.88 6.61
C GLU A 7 -15.04 9.35 7.37
N PHE A 8 -16.24 9.85 7.03
CA PHE A 8 -17.49 9.34 7.57
C PHE A 8 -17.69 7.84 7.32
N LEU A 9 -17.36 7.34 6.12
CA LEU A 9 -17.48 5.92 5.80
C LEU A 9 -16.50 5.06 6.59
N TYR A 10 -15.27 5.56 6.80
CA TYR A 10 -14.26 4.86 7.58
C TYR A 10 -14.68 4.74 9.05
N ASP A 11 -15.18 5.82 9.63
CA ASP A 11 -15.72 5.81 10.99
C ASP A 11 -16.90 4.85 11.11
N LYS A 12 -17.78 4.85 10.11
CA LYS A 12 -18.93 3.95 10.10
C LYS A 12 -18.51 2.49 10.01
N ALA A 13 -17.52 2.18 9.18
CA ALA A 13 -16.97 0.83 9.05
C ALA A 13 -16.35 0.35 10.38
N MET A 14 -15.64 1.22 11.09
CA MET A 14 -15.10 0.92 12.42
C MET A 14 -16.19 0.70 13.46
N GLN A 15 -17.25 1.52 13.45
CA GLN A 15 -18.37 1.37 14.38
C GLN A 15 -19.18 0.08 14.17
N VAL A 16 -19.39 -0.31 12.91
CA VAL A 16 -20.25 -1.46 12.55
C VAL A 16 -19.50 -2.78 12.69
N TYR A 17 -18.27 -2.85 12.17
CA TYR A 17 -17.52 -4.11 12.08
C TYR A 17 -16.45 -4.28 13.17
N GLY A 18 -15.95 -3.17 13.71
CA GLY A 18 -14.91 -3.16 14.74
C GLY A 18 -13.50 -3.45 14.22
N ILE A 19 -12.49 -3.03 14.97
CA ILE A 19 -11.08 -3.08 14.56
C ILE A 19 -10.59 -4.50 14.21
N LYS A 20 -11.08 -5.54 14.89
CA LYS A 20 -10.66 -6.92 14.62
C LYS A 20 -11.10 -7.39 13.22
N ALA A 21 -12.33 -7.07 12.82
CA ALA A 21 -12.82 -7.41 11.49
C ALA A 21 -12.05 -6.64 10.42
N GLN A 22 -11.76 -5.35 10.66
CA GLN A 22 -10.98 -4.54 9.73
C GLN A 22 -9.54 -5.03 9.57
N LEU A 23 -8.91 -5.53 10.64
CA LEU A 23 -7.58 -6.14 10.56
C LEU A 23 -7.59 -7.47 9.78
N HIS A 24 -8.66 -8.26 9.90
CA HIS A 24 -8.81 -9.46 9.07
C HIS A 24 -9.01 -9.10 7.60
N GLN A 25 -9.87 -8.13 7.30
CA GLN A 25 -10.06 -7.65 5.93
C GLN A 25 -8.74 -7.13 5.35
N LEU A 26 -7.98 -6.31 6.10
CA LEU A 26 -6.66 -5.85 5.65
C LEU A 26 -5.72 -7.01 5.30
N ALA A 27 -5.75 -8.08 6.08
CA ALA A 27 -4.93 -9.27 5.80
C ALA A 27 -5.39 -10.00 4.53
N GLU A 28 -6.70 -10.10 4.29
CA GLU A 28 -7.29 -10.67 3.06
C GLU A 28 -6.85 -9.85 1.84
N GLU A 29 -7.06 -8.53 1.84
CA GLU A 29 -6.65 -7.65 0.73
C GLU A 29 -5.14 -7.71 0.46
N CYS A 30 -4.32 -7.86 1.50
CA CYS A 30 -2.86 -8.02 1.33
C CYS A 30 -2.49 -9.35 0.66
N ILE A 31 -3.25 -10.42 0.89
CA ILE A 31 -3.04 -11.72 0.25
C ILE A 31 -3.44 -11.64 -1.22
N GLU A 32 -4.57 -11.01 -1.52
CA GLU A 32 -5.06 -10.81 -2.89
C GLU A 32 -4.10 -9.94 -3.70
N LEU A 33 -3.62 -8.82 -3.12
CA LEU A 33 -2.58 -7.99 -3.73
C LEU A 33 -1.28 -8.78 -3.98
N ALA A 34 -0.87 -9.63 -3.03
CA ALA A 34 0.32 -10.44 -3.21
C ALA A 34 0.17 -11.43 -4.37
N ASP A 35 -0.99 -12.08 -4.50
CA ASP A 35 -1.26 -13.04 -5.56
C ASP A 35 -1.30 -12.35 -6.94
N GLU A 36 -2.04 -11.24 -7.07
CA GLU A 36 -2.11 -10.47 -8.32
C GLU A 36 -0.77 -9.85 -8.71
N ALA A 37 0.04 -9.39 -7.74
CA ALA A 37 1.39 -8.94 -8.01
C ALA A 37 2.29 -10.08 -8.55
N MET A 38 2.16 -11.28 -8.01
CA MET A 38 2.92 -12.45 -8.46
C MET A 38 2.44 -12.95 -9.84
N HIS A 39 1.14 -12.93 -10.11
CA HIS A 39 0.59 -13.20 -11.44
C HIS A 39 1.11 -12.20 -12.47
N THR A 40 1.06 -10.91 -12.13
CA THR A 40 1.57 -9.83 -12.98
C THR A 40 3.06 -9.98 -13.26
N ALA A 41 3.86 -10.38 -12.26
CA ALA A 41 5.30 -10.58 -12.42
C ALA A 41 5.67 -11.80 -13.28
N LYS A 42 4.82 -12.85 -13.31
CA LYS A 42 5.02 -14.07 -14.11
C LYS A 42 4.55 -13.91 -15.56
N GLY A 43 3.56 -13.06 -15.80
CA GLY A 43 3.02 -12.79 -17.14
C GLY A 43 3.89 -11.83 -17.96
N THR A 44 3.49 -11.56 -19.20
CA THR A 44 4.07 -10.47 -19.99
C THR A 44 3.72 -9.15 -19.33
N ILE A 45 4.66 -8.58 -18.57
CA ILE A 45 4.52 -7.27 -17.94
C ILE A 45 4.22 -6.24 -19.03
N GLY A 46 3.12 -5.49 -18.88
CA GLY A 46 3.01 -4.21 -19.57
C GLY A 46 1.60 -3.76 -19.87
N LYS A 47 1.52 -2.48 -20.27
CA LYS A 47 0.34 -1.75 -20.79
C LYS A 47 -0.46 -2.48 -21.89
N GLU A 48 -0.01 -3.64 -22.34
CA GLU A 48 -0.54 -4.42 -23.45
C GLU A 48 -1.69 -5.35 -23.03
N ASN A 49 -1.82 -5.68 -21.74
CA ASN A 49 -3.00 -6.39 -21.21
C ASN A 49 -3.71 -5.54 -20.13
N PRO A 50 -4.69 -4.71 -20.52
CA PRO A 50 -5.39 -3.82 -19.59
C PRO A 50 -6.22 -4.57 -18.54
N VAL A 51 -6.55 -5.84 -18.75
CA VAL A 51 -7.34 -6.64 -17.80
C VAL A 51 -6.51 -7.01 -16.57
N THR A 52 -5.28 -7.50 -16.76
CA THR A 52 -4.40 -7.88 -15.65
C THR A 52 -3.91 -6.66 -14.87
N ALA A 53 -3.73 -5.52 -15.53
CA ALA A 53 -3.40 -4.27 -14.86
C ALA A 53 -4.56 -3.76 -13.99
N ALA A 54 -5.81 -3.96 -14.43
CA ALA A 54 -6.99 -3.52 -13.69
C ALA A 54 -7.18 -4.29 -12.38
N GLN A 55 -6.96 -5.61 -12.37
CA GLN A 55 -7.04 -6.44 -11.16
C GLN A 55 -6.00 -6.00 -10.14
N LEU A 56 -4.72 -5.92 -10.53
CA LEU A 56 -3.67 -5.40 -9.65
C LEU A 56 -4.00 -4.00 -9.09
N PHE A 57 -4.60 -3.12 -9.89
CA PHE A 57 -4.99 -1.79 -9.41
C PHE A 57 -6.15 -1.81 -8.43
N GLN A 58 -7.10 -2.75 -8.56
CA GLN A 58 -8.17 -2.94 -7.58
C GLN A 58 -7.56 -3.33 -6.23
N GLU A 59 -6.73 -4.38 -6.20
CA GLU A 59 -6.10 -4.84 -4.96
C GLU A 59 -5.21 -3.77 -4.30
N ILE A 60 -4.52 -2.93 -5.10
CA ILE A 60 -3.76 -1.80 -4.57
C ILE A 60 -4.68 -0.76 -3.91
N VAL A 61 -5.85 -0.50 -4.50
CA VAL A 61 -6.83 0.45 -3.96
C VAL A 61 -7.45 -0.11 -2.70
N ASP A 62 -7.80 -1.40 -2.67
CA ASP A 62 -8.43 -2.02 -1.51
C ASP A 62 -7.47 -2.05 -0.30
N VAL A 63 -6.21 -2.45 -0.51
CA VAL A 63 -5.17 -2.37 0.53
C VAL A 63 -4.96 -0.93 1.01
N ARG A 64 -5.03 0.09 0.13
CA ARG A 64 -4.90 1.50 0.53
C ARG A 64 -6.07 1.95 1.41
N ILE A 65 -7.30 1.63 1.02
CA ILE A 65 -8.49 1.95 1.81
C ILE A 65 -8.38 1.31 3.19
N MET A 66 -7.97 0.04 3.26
CA MET A 66 -7.78 -0.65 4.53
C MET A 66 -6.68 -0.02 5.38
N CYS A 67 -5.54 0.37 4.79
CA CYS A 67 -4.50 1.12 5.50
C CYS A 67 -5.06 2.44 6.05
N GLU A 68 -5.76 3.23 5.24
CA GLU A 68 -6.32 4.52 5.64
C GLU A 68 -7.32 4.39 6.80
N GLN A 69 -8.18 3.37 6.79
CA GLN A 69 -9.09 3.08 7.89
C GLN A 69 -8.34 2.77 9.19
N ILE A 70 -7.31 1.93 9.12
CA ILE A 70 -6.49 1.56 10.29
C ILE A 70 -5.69 2.76 10.81
N GLU A 71 -5.10 3.55 9.91
CA GLU A 71 -4.41 4.80 10.24
C GLU A 71 -5.33 5.76 10.98
N ARG A 72 -6.57 5.91 10.51
CA ARG A 72 -7.56 6.75 11.17
C ARG A 72 -7.90 6.24 12.58
N TYR A 73 -8.19 4.94 12.71
CA TYR A 73 -8.51 4.32 13.99
C TYR A 73 -7.43 4.54 15.06
N PHE A 74 -6.14 4.42 14.69
CA PHE A 74 -5.02 4.66 15.60
C PHE A 74 -4.60 6.13 15.69
N GLY A 75 -4.91 6.93 14.68
CA GLY A 75 -4.47 8.32 14.54
C GLY A 75 -5.39 9.35 15.20
N GLU A 76 -6.66 9.05 15.45
CA GLU A 76 -7.62 9.97 16.08
C GLU A 76 -7.41 10.17 17.59
N GLY A 77 -6.58 9.35 18.24
CA GLY A 77 -6.47 9.34 19.70
C GLY A 77 -5.58 10.41 20.33
N GLU A 78 -4.40 10.72 19.76
CA GLU A 78 -3.39 11.51 20.47
C GLU A 78 -2.48 12.31 19.53
N ASN A 79 -2.66 13.64 19.50
CA ASN A 79 -1.66 14.67 19.12
C ASN A 79 -0.86 14.47 17.81
N GLY A 80 -1.35 13.68 16.85
CA GLY A 80 -0.62 13.38 15.62
C GLY A 80 0.59 12.45 15.79
N TYR A 81 0.84 11.92 17.00
CA TYR A 81 2.04 11.11 17.30
C TYR A 81 2.14 9.87 16.41
N MET A 82 1.03 9.16 16.20
CA MET A 82 1.00 7.97 15.33
C MET A 82 1.25 8.33 13.86
N LYS A 83 0.74 9.48 13.40
CA LYS A 83 0.99 9.99 12.04
C LYS A 83 2.47 10.33 11.84
N ASP A 84 3.08 10.99 12.83
CA ASP A 84 4.51 11.29 12.82
C ASP A 84 5.37 10.03 12.84
N MET A 85 4.98 9.04 13.67
CA MET A 85 5.66 7.74 13.74
C MET A 85 5.64 7.03 12.38
N MET A 86 4.49 6.99 11.71
CA MET A 86 4.37 6.40 10.38
C MET A 86 5.19 7.12 9.32
N GLN A 87 5.19 8.45 9.37
CA GLN A 87 6.02 9.26 8.47
C GLN A 87 7.51 8.98 8.69
N ASN A 88 7.96 8.84 9.94
CA ASN A 88 9.33 8.47 10.27
C ASN A 88 9.69 7.09 9.72
N PHE A 89 8.83 6.08 9.93
CA PHE A 89 9.04 4.76 9.34
C PHE A 89 9.11 4.80 7.82
N ARG A 90 8.27 5.61 7.17
CA ARG A 90 8.30 5.79 5.71
C ARG A 90 9.65 6.35 5.26
N LEU A 91 10.15 7.41 5.91
CA LEU A 91 11.44 8.03 5.60
C LEU A 91 12.59 7.03 5.76
N ASP A 92 12.60 6.26 6.85
CA ASP A 92 13.62 5.22 7.08
C ASP A 92 13.62 4.16 5.97
N LYS A 93 12.45 3.73 5.50
CA LYS A 93 12.32 2.75 4.42
C LYS A 93 12.77 3.33 3.08
N LEU A 94 12.50 4.60 2.81
CA LEU A 94 12.94 5.29 1.61
C LEU A 94 14.46 5.50 1.58
N GLU A 95 15.07 5.85 2.71
CA GLU A 95 16.54 5.97 2.78
C GLU A 95 17.21 4.61 2.55
N ARG A 96 16.65 3.52 3.10
CA ARG A 96 17.12 2.16 2.80
C ARG A 96 16.97 1.80 1.32
N LEU A 97 15.88 2.23 0.67
CA LEU A 97 15.70 2.03 -0.77
C LEU A 97 16.76 2.80 -1.57
N LYS A 98 16.97 4.08 -1.26
CA LYS A 98 18.01 4.93 -1.88
C LYS A 98 19.38 4.27 -1.78
N PHE A 99 19.77 3.80 -0.60
CA PHE A 99 21.04 3.10 -0.41
C PHE A 99 21.17 1.82 -1.24
N ARG A 100 20.10 1.04 -1.39
CA ARG A 100 20.11 -0.16 -2.27
C ARG A 100 20.28 0.24 -3.73
N LEU A 101 19.63 1.30 -4.17
CA LEU A 101 19.73 1.81 -5.54
C LEU A 101 21.15 2.31 -5.84
N GLU A 102 21.75 3.11 -4.95
CA GLU A 102 23.13 3.62 -5.11
C GLU A 102 24.18 2.50 -5.26
N LYS A 103 23.92 1.33 -4.65
CA LYS A 103 24.78 0.14 -4.78
C LYS A 103 24.57 -0.62 -6.10
N ILE A 104 23.32 -0.76 -6.53
CA ILE A 104 22.94 -1.58 -7.69
C ILE A 104 23.09 -0.81 -9.00
N GLU A 105 22.80 0.49 -9.01
CA GLU A 105 22.82 1.32 -10.21
C GLU A 105 24.17 1.29 -10.95
N PRO A 106 25.35 1.36 -10.29
CA PRO A 106 26.64 1.23 -10.98
C PRO A 106 26.87 -0.15 -11.60
N LEU A 107 26.28 -1.21 -11.03
CA LEU A 107 26.36 -2.57 -11.58
C LEU A 107 25.49 -2.72 -12.82
N MET A 108 24.26 -2.21 -12.77
CA MET A 108 23.35 -2.21 -13.92
C MET A 108 23.91 -1.43 -15.10
N LYS A 109 24.47 -0.24 -14.86
CA LYS A 109 25.14 0.58 -15.90
C LYS A 109 26.35 -0.10 -16.57
N ARG A 110 26.97 -1.10 -15.91
CA ARG A 110 28.07 -1.89 -16.50
C ARG A 110 27.55 -3.02 -17.38
N LEU A 111 26.41 -3.60 -17.02
CA LEU A 111 25.74 -4.68 -17.79
C LEU A 111 25.03 -4.15 -19.05
N GLU A 112 24.69 -2.87 -19.07
CA GLU A 112 24.08 -2.17 -20.22
C GLU A 112 25.11 -1.67 -21.25
N LYS A 113 26.43 -1.82 -21.00
CA LYS A 113 27.45 -1.51 -22.01
C LYS A 113 27.53 -2.69 -23.01
N PRO A 114 27.34 -2.43 -24.32
CA PRO A 114 27.35 -3.46 -25.35
C PRO A 114 28.71 -4.15 -25.50
#